data_AF-A0A1Q6M6X4-F1
#
_entry.id   AF-A0A1Q6M6X4-F1
#
_cell.length_a   1.000
_cell.length_b   1.000
_cell.length_c   1.000
_cell.angle_alpha   90.00
_cell.angle_beta   90.00
_cell.angle_gamma   90.00
#
_symmetry.space_group_name_H-M   'P 1'
#
loop_
_entity.id
_entity.type
_entity.pdbx_description
1 polymer ?
#
loop_
_entity_poly.entity_id
_entity_poly.type
_entity_poly.pdbx_seq_one_letter_code
_entity_poly.pdbx_strand_id
1 'polypeptide(L)' 'MLFKEAITLRILELCNKYNYTPNKLAELSAIAPSTLRALLANNVDNPSSTIIFKICKTLKIELKD' A
#
# COMPACT_ATOMS: atom_id res chain seq x y z
N MET A 1 13.96 -10.43 5.05
CA MET A 1 12.75 -9.75 4.56
C MET A 1 13.18 -8.72 3.54
N LEU A 2 12.70 -8.82 2.31
CA LEU A 2 12.96 -7.82 1.28
C LEU A 2 12.08 -6.58 1.51
N PHE A 3 12.53 -5.42 1.06
CA PHE A 3 11.78 -4.16 1.22
C PHE A 3 10.34 -4.27 0.68
N LYS A 4 10.15 -4.91 -0.48
CA LYS A 4 8.82 -5.16 -1.07
C LYS A 4 7.91 -5.99 -0.17
N GLU A 5 8.45 -6.99 0.53
CA GLU A 5 7.67 -7.83 1.45
C GLU A 5 7.25 -7.04 2.69
N ALA A 6 8.14 -6.19 3.21
CA ALA A 6 7.84 -5.31 4.33
C ALA A 6 6.71 -4.33 4.01
N ILE A 7 6.76 -3.71 2.81
CA ILE A 7 5.70 -2.81 2.35
C ILE A 7 4.38 -3.56 2.14
N THR A 8 4.42 -4.74 1.50
CA THR A 8 3.23 -5.57 1.28
C THR A 8 2.56 -5.94 2.61
N LEU A 9 3.34 -6.42 3.59
CA LEU A 9 2.81 -6.76 4.91
C LEU A 9 2.23 -5.53 5.61
N ARG A 10 2.93 -4.39 5.57
CA ARG A 10 2.45 -3.14 6.17
C ARG A 10 1.12 -2.68 5.56
N ILE A 11 0.97 -2.77 4.23
CA ILE A 11 -0.28 -2.42 3.55
C ILE A 11 -1.41 -3.35 3.97
N LEU A 12 -1.16 -4.65 4.12
CA LEU A 12 -2.15 -5.61 4.59
C LEU A 12 -2.56 -5.37 6.05
N GLU A 13 -1.60 -5.04 6.91
CA GLU A 13 -1.88 -4.64 8.30
C GLU A 13 -2.76 -3.39 8.37
N LEU A 14 -2.45 -2.37 7.56
CA LEU A 14 -3.28 -1.17 7.46
C LEU A 14 -4.68 -1.50 6.90
N CYS A 15 -4.77 -2.34 5.87
CA CYS A 15 -6.05 -2.82 5.36
C CYS A 15 -6.88 -3.50 6.46
N ASN A 16 -6.28 -4.37 7.26
CA ASN A 16 -6.96 -5.02 8.38
C ASN A 16 -7.34 -4.04 9.50
N LYS A 17 -6.43 -3.13 9.87
CA LYS A 17 -6.65 -2.13 10.94
C LYS A 17 -7.78 -1.17 10.63
N TYR A 18 -7.90 -0.74 9.38
CA TYR A 18 -8.94 0.19 8.93
C TYR A 18 -10.13 -0.53 8.26
N ASN A 19 -10.17 -1.86 8.29
CA ASN A 19 -11.20 -2.69 7.67
C ASN A 19 -11.46 -2.35 6.19
N TYR A 20 -10.38 -2.12 5.44
CA TYR A 20 -10.39 -1.89 4.00
C TYR A 20 -9.93 -3.11 3.23
N THR A 21 -10.53 -3.34 2.06
CA THR A 21 -9.93 -4.23 1.07
C THR A 21 -8.80 -3.50 0.36
N PRO A 22 -7.76 -4.21 -0.13
CA PRO A 22 -6.70 -3.55 -0.88
C PRO A 22 -7.21 -2.74 -2.08
N ASN A 23 -8.19 -3.28 -2.80
CA ASN A 23 -8.80 -2.56 -3.93
C ASN A 23 -9.45 -1.24 -3.48
N LYS A 24 -10.14 -1.24 -2.33
CA LYS A 24 -10.76 -0.03 -1.78
C LYS A 24 -9.71 0.96 -1.30
N LEU A 25 -8.62 0.49 -0.71
CA LEU A 25 -7.49 1.34 -0.34
C LEU A 25 -6.82 1.98 -1.56
N ALA A 26 -6.66 1.24 -2.65
CA ALA A 26 -6.11 1.75 -3.92
C ALA A 26 -7.00 2.87 -4.48
N GLU A 27 -8.30 2.63 -4.53
CA GLU A 27 -9.30 3.59 -5.03
C GLU A 27 -9.29 4.88 -4.20
N LEU A 28 -9.34 4.76 -2.86
CA LEU A 28 -9.25 5.91 -1.95
C LEU A 28 -7.92 6.66 -2.08
N SER A 29 -6.84 5.95 -2.41
CA SER A 29 -5.50 6.53 -2.56
C SER A 29 -5.20 7.09 -3.95
N ALA A 30 -6.19 7.13 -4.85
CA ALA A 30 -6.00 7.52 -6.25
C ALA A 30 -4.83 6.74 -6.91
N ILE A 31 -4.80 5.43 -6.65
CA ILE A 31 -3.89 4.45 -7.24
C ILE A 31 -4.73 3.41 -8.01
N ALA A 32 -4.24 2.96 -9.15
CA ALA A 32 -4.92 1.89 -9.88
C ALA A 32 -4.90 0.58 -9.03
N PRO A 33 -6.02 -0.13 -8.89
CA PRO A 33 -6.06 -1.40 -8.16
C PRO A 33 -5.08 -2.45 -8.72
N SER A 34 -4.81 -2.42 -10.03
CA SER A 34 -3.81 -3.26 -10.68
C SER A 34 -2.39 -2.99 -10.17
N THR A 35 -2.03 -1.73 -9.93
CA THR A 35 -0.72 -1.34 -9.38
C THR A 35 -0.57 -1.82 -7.94
N LEU A 36 -1.59 -1.63 -7.10
CA LEU A 36 -1.52 -2.11 -5.71
C LEU A 36 -1.49 -3.64 -5.66
N ARG A 37 -2.24 -4.35 -6.53
CA ARG A 37 -2.18 -5.80 -6.65
C ARG A 37 -0.82 -6.30 -7.14
N ALA A 38 -0.19 -5.63 -8.09
CA ALA A 38 1.15 -5.98 -8.55
C ALA A 38 2.19 -5.85 -7.42
N LEU A 39 2.04 -4.81 -6.60
CA LEU A 39 2.87 -4.58 -5.42
C LEU A 39 2.68 -5.68 -4.36
N LEU A 40 1.42 -6.03 -4.04
CA LEU A 40 1.09 -7.13 -3.13
C LEU A 40 1.55 -8.50 -3.65
N ALA A 41 1.56 -8.70 -4.97
CA ALA A 41 2.01 -9.92 -5.62
C ALA A 41 3.55 -10.03 -5.69
N ASN A 42 4.31 -9.14 -5.03
CA ASN A 42 5.78 -9.08 -5.07
C ASN A 42 6.38 -8.96 -6.48
N ASN A 43 5.57 -8.59 -7.48
CA ASN A 43 5.98 -8.39 -8.88
C ASN A 43 6.64 -7.03 -9.12
N VAL A 44 6.69 -6.17 -8.09
CA VAL A 44 7.33 -4.86 -8.16
C VAL A 44 8.62 -4.93 -7.35
N ASP A 45 9.76 -4.88 -8.02
CA ASP A 45 11.07 -4.89 -7.36
C ASP A 45 11.32 -3.63 -6.53
N ASN A 46 10.76 -2.50 -6.95
CA ASN A 46 10.92 -1.23 -6.25
C ASN A 46 9.59 -0.48 -6.14
N PRO A 47 8.83 -0.65 -5.04
CA PRO A 47 7.60 0.11 -4.84
C PRO A 47 7.95 1.59 -4.75
N SER A 48 7.34 2.41 -5.62
CA SER A 48 7.61 3.84 -5.65
C SER A 48 7.21 4.47 -4.31
N SER A 49 8.09 5.26 -3.71
CA SER A 49 7.81 6.02 -2.49
C SER A 49 6.56 6.91 -2.61
N THR A 50 6.22 7.31 -3.83
CA THR A 50 4.99 8.05 -4.16
C THR A 50 3.71 7.26 -3.86
N ILE A 51 3.71 5.95 -4.10
CA ILE A 51 2.56 5.06 -3.82
C ILE A 51 2.35 4.96 -2.32
N ILE A 52 3.43 4.74 -1.58
CA ILE A 52 3.40 4.65 -0.11
C ILE A 52 2.90 5.99 0.47
N PHE A 53 3.43 7.11 -0.02
CA PHE A 53 3.00 8.44 0.42
C PHE A 53 1.50 8.71 0.17
N LYS A 54 0.96 8.30 -0.99
CA LYS A 54 -0.48 8.41 -1.29
C LYS A 54 -1.33 7.58 -0.32
N ILE A 55 -0.90 6.36 -0.01
CA ILE A 55 -1.58 5.50 0.96
C ILE A 55 -1.56 6.14 2.35
N CYS A 56 -0.40 6.62 2.80
CA CYS A 56 -0.27 7.31 4.08
C CYS A 56 -1.19 8.54 4.16
N LYS A 57 -1.19 9.38 3.11
CA LYS A 57 -2.06 10.56 3.02
C LYS A 57 -3.54 10.22 3.11
N THR A 58 -3.94 9.11 2.48
CA THR A 58 -5.34 8.63 2.47
C THR A 58 -5.79 8.15 3.84
N LEU A 59 -4.91 7.41 4.51
CA LEU A 59 -5.13 6.92 5.87
C LEU A 59 -4.90 8.01 6.95
N LYS A 60 -4.52 9.22 6.53
CA LYS A 60 -4.14 10.35 7.41
C LYS A 60 -3.06 9.96 8.42
N ILE A 61 -2.11 9.14 8.00
CA ILE A 61 -0.92 8.75 8.77
C ILE A 61 0.32 9.40 8.16
N GLU A 62 1.35 9.57 8.97
CA GLU A 62 2.65 10.05 8.48
C GLU A 62 3.44 8.89 7.85
N LEU A 63 4.36 9.19 6.94
CA LEU A 63 5.19 8.16 6.28
C LEU A 63 6.14 7.45 7.28
N LYS A 64 6.39 8.08 8.43
CA LYS A 64 7.24 7.55 9.50
C LYS A 64 6.53 6.52 10.40
N ASP A 65 5.20 6.42 10.29
CA ASP A 65 4.35 5.55 11.13
C ASP A 65 4.18 4.14 10.56
#